data_AF-A0A7G1IJP5-F1
#
_entry.id   AF-A0A7G1IJP5-F1
#
_cell.length_a   1.000
_cell.length_b   1.000
_cell.length_c   1.000
_cell.angle_alpha   90.00
_cell.angle_beta   90.00
_cell.angle_gamma   90.00
#
_symmetry.space_group_name_H-M   'P 1'
#
loop_
_entity.id
_entity.type
_entity.pdbx_description
1 polymer ?
#
loop_
_entity_poly.entity_id
_entity_poly.type
_entity_poly.pdbx_seq_one_letter_code
_entity_poly.pdbx_strand_id
1 'polypeptide(L)'
;MIEKRITHQLLEAGVLALTPAERAALALPEHSTTIDIELEGETFGAQWSGRSRQLTGDKLTERLQDYGQVGGLLRLRQVGQTYRLLLLPPGSEMQIVRPIARPAAPLKAPAGPKAARRRATVDRQFHSDDKYDWGRGQTRTMGFLTEARELLRDQLKAAGFDPLELVELRLQGEELATLDDFEELLAVDVANVDRMPHQEAVARHALSRLRGRAVLADEVGLGKTIEAGLAVKELTLRGLAKRVLVLCPARFASNGARR
;
A
#
# COMPACT_ATOMS: atom_id res chain seq x y z
N MET A 1 -12.61 6.22 -13.53
CA MET A 1 -12.20 7.57 -13.10
C MET A 1 -11.52 7.44 -11.75
N ILE A 2 -10.40 8.14 -11.57
CA ILE A 2 -9.61 8.13 -10.33
C ILE A 2 -9.31 9.56 -9.89
N GLU A 3 -8.99 9.71 -8.61
CA GLU A 3 -8.60 10.98 -8.01
C GLU A 3 -7.45 10.76 -7.04
N LYS A 4 -6.42 11.62 -7.11
CA LYS A 4 -5.25 11.59 -6.23
C LYS A 4 -4.87 12.99 -5.82
N ARG A 5 -4.35 13.14 -4.60
CA ARG A 5 -3.74 14.40 -4.18
C ARG A 5 -2.43 14.62 -4.91
N ILE A 6 -2.20 15.87 -5.32
CA ILE A 6 -0.95 16.30 -5.92
C ILE A 6 0.05 16.53 -4.78
N THR A 7 1.09 15.72 -4.73
CA THR A 7 2.18 15.82 -3.76
C THR A 7 3.40 16.51 -4.40
N HIS A 8 4.33 17.01 -3.59
CA HIS A 8 5.60 17.56 -4.09
C HIS A 8 6.36 16.54 -4.94
N GLN A 9 6.45 15.29 -4.45
CA GLN A 9 7.12 14.20 -5.16
C GLN A 9 6.48 13.90 -6.52
N LEU A 10 5.14 13.99 -6.63
CA LEU A 10 4.45 13.79 -7.91
C LEU A 10 4.83 14.87 -8.93
N LEU A 11 4.95 16.13 -8.50
CA LEU A 11 5.34 17.24 -9.37
C LEU A 11 6.81 17.11 -9.81
N GLU A 12 7.69 16.74 -8.89
CA GLU A 12 9.12 16.62 -9.16
C GLU A 12 9.43 15.42 -10.06
N ALA A 13 8.89 14.24 -9.73
CA ALA A 13 9.19 13.01 -10.47
C ALA A 13 8.32 12.81 -11.71
N GLY A 14 7.13 13.44 -11.76
CA GLY A 14 6.17 13.25 -12.86
C GLY A 14 5.60 11.82 -12.99
N VAL A 15 5.74 11.01 -11.93
CA VAL A 15 5.36 9.60 -11.92
C VAL A 15 4.03 9.43 -11.18
N LEU A 16 2.99 9.03 -11.90
CA LEU A 16 1.68 8.73 -11.31
C LEU A 16 1.56 7.22 -11.04
N ALA A 17 1.70 6.82 -9.78
CA ALA A 17 1.52 5.43 -9.36
C ALA A 17 0.04 5.08 -9.12
N LEU A 18 -0.41 3.96 -9.70
CA LEU A 18 -1.78 3.48 -9.63
C LEU A 18 -1.90 2.14 -8.87
N THR A 19 -2.92 2.02 -8.04
CA THR A 19 -3.32 0.76 -7.41
C THR A 19 -3.97 -0.18 -8.43
N PRO A 20 -4.10 -1.50 -8.15
CA PRO A 20 -4.80 -2.43 -9.05
C PRO A 20 -6.25 -2.03 -9.32
N ALA A 21 -6.93 -1.47 -8.30
CA ALA A 21 -8.30 -1.00 -8.43
C ALA A 21 -8.39 0.24 -9.33
N GLU A 22 -7.47 1.18 -9.20
CA GLU A 22 -7.38 2.38 -10.05
C GLU A 22 -7.05 2.03 -11.50
N ARG A 23 -6.11 1.10 -11.72
CA ARG A 23 -5.81 0.55 -13.06
C ARG A 23 -7.07 0.00 -13.71
N ALA A 24 -7.80 -0.84 -12.99
CA ALA A 24 -9.04 -1.44 -13.48
C ALA A 24 -10.12 -0.37 -13.76
N ALA A 25 -10.24 0.65 -12.91
CA ALA A 25 -11.18 1.76 -13.08
C ALA A 25 -10.84 2.71 -14.25
N LEU A 26 -9.63 2.59 -14.80
CA LEU A 26 -9.16 3.28 -16.00
C LEU A 26 -9.07 2.35 -17.22
N ALA A 27 -9.43 1.07 -17.08
CA ALA A 27 -9.28 0.04 -18.11
C ALA A 27 -7.89 -0.01 -18.76
N LEU A 28 -6.84 0.30 -17.98
CA LEU A 28 -5.45 0.23 -18.44
C LEU A 28 -5.00 -1.23 -18.59
N PRO A 29 -4.20 -1.56 -19.63
CA PRO A 29 -3.75 -2.92 -19.88
C PRO A 29 -2.74 -3.41 -18.83
N GLU A 30 -2.57 -4.73 -18.74
CA GLU A 30 -1.58 -5.36 -17.84
C GLU A 30 -0.14 -5.29 -18.36
N HIS A 31 0.02 -5.01 -19.65
CA HIS A 31 1.30 -4.79 -20.31
C HIS A 31 1.59 -3.30 -20.44
N SER A 32 2.87 -2.97 -20.62
CA SER A 32 3.28 -1.59 -20.88
C SER A 32 2.80 -1.13 -22.25
N THR A 33 2.28 0.09 -22.33
CA THR A 33 1.79 0.71 -23.57
C THR A 33 1.94 2.22 -23.49
N THR A 34 1.91 2.89 -24.64
CA THR A 34 1.71 4.34 -24.69
C THR A 34 0.22 4.62 -24.64
N ILE A 35 -0.19 5.62 -23.85
CA ILE A 35 -1.56 6.13 -23.82
C ILE A 35 -1.57 7.62 -24.13
N ASP A 36 -2.65 8.10 -24.73
CA ASP A 36 -2.83 9.52 -24.98
C ASP A 36 -3.58 10.17 -23.83
N ILE A 37 -2.99 11.22 -23.27
CA ILE A 37 -3.56 12.03 -22.19
C ILE A 37 -3.96 13.39 -22.76
N GLU A 38 -5.16 13.85 -22.42
CA GLU A 38 -5.64 15.20 -22.73
C GLU A 38 -5.61 16.06 -21.45
N LEU A 39 -4.93 17.20 -21.49
CA LEU A 39 -4.94 18.22 -20.43
C LEU A 39 -5.14 19.60 -21.06
N GLU A 40 -6.09 20.38 -20.53
CA GLU A 40 -6.41 21.74 -21.05
C GLU A 40 -6.67 21.79 -22.57
N GLY A 41 -7.22 20.72 -23.14
CA GLY A 41 -7.54 20.61 -24.57
C GLY A 41 -6.37 20.19 -25.48
N GLU A 42 -5.17 19.99 -24.94
CA GLU A 42 -4.01 19.46 -25.67
C GLU A 42 -3.78 17.99 -25.35
N THR A 43 -3.47 17.19 -26.38
CA THR A 43 -3.19 15.76 -26.24
C THR A 43 -1.69 15.47 -26.32
N PHE A 44 -1.22 14.57 -25.45
CA PHE A 44 0.16 14.10 -25.44
C PHE A 44 0.26 12.64 -25.02
N GLY A 45 1.28 11.95 -25.52
CA GLY A 45 1.55 10.56 -25.15
C GLY A 45 2.26 10.44 -23.80
N ALA A 46 1.84 9.46 -23.00
CA ALA A 46 2.51 9.05 -21.77
C ALA A 46 2.75 7.53 -21.77
N GLN A 47 3.83 7.09 -21.13
CA GLN A 47 4.16 5.69 -20.98
C GLN A 47 3.50 5.09 -19.75
N TRP A 48 2.64 4.10 -19.98
CA TRP A 48 2.10 3.23 -18.95
C TRP A 48 2.97 1.99 -18.82
N SER A 49 3.35 1.65 -17.57
CA SER A 49 3.98 0.38 -17.23
C SER A 49 3.00 -0.49 -16.46
N GLY A 50 2.52 -1.59 -17.06
CA GLY A 50 1.61 -2.51 -16.39
C GLY A 50 2.26 -3.28 -15.22
N ARG A 51 3.59 -3.46 -15.26
CA ARG A 51 4.36 -4.14 -14.20
C ARG A 51 4.53 -3.28 -12.95
N SER A 52 5.01 -2.04 -13.11
CA SER A 52 5.18 -1.11 -11.98
C SER A 52 3.90 -0.34 -11.64
N ARG A 53 2.89 -0.40 -12.51
CA ARG A 53 1.61 0.33 -12.44
C ARG A 53 1.82 1.85 -12.36
N GLN A 54 2.78 2.34 -13.12
CA GLN A 54 3.15 3.75 -13.15
C GLN A 54 2.88 4.34 -14.52
N LEU A 55 2.38 5.57 -14.52
CA LEU A 55 2.29 6.44 -15.67
C LEU A 55 3.43 7.45 -15.61
N THR A 56 4.20 7.53 -16.69
CA THR A 56 5.44 8.32 -16.77
C THR A 56 5.55 9.00 -18.14
N GLY A 57 6.43 10.00 -18.25
CA GLY A 57 6.79 10.61 -19.52
C GLY A 57 7.15 12.08 -19.36
N ASP A 58 8.03 12.56 -20.23
CA ASP A 58 8.58 13.91 -20.13
C ASP A 58 7.48 14.97 -20.22
N LYS A 59 6.55 14.83 -21.19
CA LYS A 59 5.40 15.72 -21.33
C LYS A 59 4.44 15.67 -20.15
N LEU A 60 4.25 14.50 -19.53
CA LEU A 60 3.42 14.39 -18.33
C LEU A 60 4.06 15.15 -17.16
N THR A 61 5.36 15.00 -17.00
CA THR A 61 6.15 15.65 -15.93
C THR A 61 6.11 17.17 -16.08
N GLU A 62 6.44 17.68 -17.27
CA GLU A 62 6.38 19.09 -17.63
C GLU A 62 5.00 19.69 -17.30
N ARG A 63 3.92 19.04 -17.76
CA ARG A 63 2.56 19.52 -17.54
C ARG A 63 2.11 19.46 -16.09
N LEU A 64 2.58 18.48 -15.32
CA LEU A 64 2.34 18.45 -13.89
C LEU A 64 3.04 19.63 -13.20
N GLN A 65 4.28 19.96 -13.57
CA GLN A 65 5.02 21.08 -13.00
C GLN A 65 4.43 22.44 -13.37
N ASP A 66 3.95 22.60 -14.62
CA ASP A 66 3.40 23.86 -15.11
C ASP A 66 2.03 24.21 -14.48
N TYR A 67 1.17 23.19 -14.33
CA TYR A 67 -0.24 23.40 -13.98
C TYR A 67 -0.63 22.82 -12.61
N GLY A 68 0.17 21.90 -12.07
CA GLY A 68 -0.10 21.25 -10.80
C GLY A 68 0.28 22.11 -9.61
N GLN A 69 -0.49 21.99 -8.52
CA GLN A 69 -0.23 22.66 -7.26
C GLN A 69 -0.21 21.63 -6.14
N VAL A 70 0.78 21.71 -5.25
CA VAL A 70 0.85 20.84 -4.07
C VAL A 70 -0.42 21.01 -3.23
N GLY A 71 -1.04 19.90 -2.84
CA GLY A 71 -2.34 19.88 -2.15
C GLY A 71 -3.55 19.98 -3.09
N GLY A 72 -3.33 20.24 -4.38
CA GLY A 72 -4.33 20.15 -5.44
C GLY A 72 -4.84 18.73 -5.67
N LEU A 73 -5.82 18.57 -6.54
CA LEU A 73 -6.41 17.27 -6.86
C LEU A 73 -6.19 16.94 -8.33
N LEU A 74 -5.52 15.82 -8.58
CA LEU A 74 -5.39 15.20 -9.88
C LEU A 74 -6.55 14.27 -10.11
N ARG A 75 -7.26 14.45 -11.22
CA ARG A 75 -8.41 13.63 -11.61
C ARG A 75 -8.19 13.09 -13.01
N LEU A 76 -8.16 11.77 -13.14
CA LEU A 76 -7.91 11.09 -14.41
C LEU A 76 -9.11 10.20 -14.77
N ARG A 77 -9.60 10.31 -16.00
CA ARG A 77 -10.69 9.47 -16.51
C ARG A 77 -10.46 9.09 -17.96
N GLN A 78 -10.84 7.88 -18.32
CA GLN A 78 -10.87 7.47 -19.72
C GLN A 78 -12.09 8.08 -20.43
N VAL A 79 -11.88 8.63 -21.63
CA VAL A 79 -12.92 9.17 -22.52
C VAL A 79 -12.68 8.61 -23.92
N GLY A 80 -13.30 7.45 -24.22
CA GLY A 80 -13.03 6.73 -25.46
C GLY A 80 -11.62 6.13 -25.47
N GLN A 81 -10.77 6.58 -26.40
CA GLN A 81 -9.39 6.12 -26.55
C GLN A 81 -8.36 7.00 -25.85
N THR A 82 -8.77 8.17 -25.35
CA THR A 82 -7.90 9.12 -24.65
C THR A 82 -8.21 9.16 -23.16
N TYR A 83 -7.25 9.63 -22.37
CA TYR A 83 -7.37 9.80 -20.93
C TYR A 83 -7.39 11.28 -20.60
N ARG A 84 -8.52 11.80 -20.13
CA ARG A 84 -8.61 13.19 -19.73
C ARG A 84 -8.08 13.38 -18.31
N LEU A 85 -7.04 14.19 -18.20
CA LEU A 85 -6.43 14.65 -16.96
C LEU A 85 -6.99 16.03 -16.61
N LEU A 86 -7.38 16.21 -15.36
CA LEU A 86 -7.77 17.50 -14.78
C LEU A 86 -6.93 17.74 -13.52
N LEU A 87 -6.37 18.95 -13.42
CA LEU A 87 -5.62 19.41 -12.26
C LEU A 87 -6.45 20.50 -11.59
N LEU A 88 -6.89 20.23 -10.37
CA LEU A 88 -7.78 21.09 -9.61
C LEU A 88 -7.01 21.76 -8.47
N PRO A 89 -7.38 23.00 -8.09
CA PRO A 89 -6.66 23.75 -7.06
C PRO A 89 -6.77 23.09 -5.68
N PRO A 90 -5.85 23.44 -4.75
CA PRO A 90 -5.91 23.01 -3.36
C PRO A 90 -7.28 23.31 -2.72
N GLY A 91 -7.77 22.42 -1.87
CA GLY A 91 -9.11 22.52 -1.26
C GLY A 91 -10.24 21.88 -2.07
N SER A 92 -9.99 21.41 -3.29
CA SER A 92 -10.98 20.63 -4.05
C SER A 92 -11.32 19.31 -3.33
N GLU A 93 -12.62 19.02 -3.16
CA GLU A 93 -13.11 17.80 -2.51
C GLU A 93 -13.00 16.57 -3.42
N MET A 94 -12.62 15.43 -2.83
CA MET A 94 -12.59 14.13 -3.54
C MET A 94 -14.00 13.54 -3.63
N GLN A 95 -14.37 13.09 -4.83
CA GLN A 95 -15.57 12.29 -5.05
C GLN A 95 -15.27 10.84 -4.70
N ILE A 96 -15.51 10.46 -3.44
CA ILE A 96 -15.42 9.07 -3.00
C ILE A 96 -16.56 8.28 -3.65
N VAL A 97 -16.27 7.60 -4.76
CA VAL A 97 -17.14 6.53 -5.27
C VAL A 97 -17.07 5.39 -4.26
N ARG A 98 -18.05 5.32 -3.36
CA ARG A 98 -18.18 4.21 -2.41
C ARG A 98 -18.30 2.90 -3.20
N PRO A 99 -17.36 1.95 -3.08
CA PRO A 99 -17.52 0.67 -3.73
C PRO A 99 -18.74 -0.03 -3.13
N ILE A 100 -19.61 -0.56 -3.98
CA ILE A 100 -20.70 -1.44 -3.56
C ILE A 100 -20.07 -2.63 -2.84
N ALA A 101 -20.41 -2.81 -1.56
CA ALA A 101 -19.88 -3.89 -0.75
C ALA A 101 -20.19 -5.25 -1.42
N ARG A 102 -19.16 -6.04 -1.71
CA ARG A 102 -19.34 -7.45 -2.06
C ARG A 102 -19.99 -8.16 -0.86
N PRO A 103 -21.00 -9.03 -1.08
CA PRO A 103 -21.56 -9.84 0.00
C PRO A 103 -20.45 -10.71 0.60
N ALA A 104 -20.29 -10.65 1.92
CA ALA A 104 -19.29 -11.42 2.64
C ALA A 104 -19.56 -12.93 2.47
N ALA A 105 -18.51 -13.70 2.16
CA ALA A 105 -18.60 -15.16 2.18
C ALA A 105 -18.89 -15.64 3.62
N PRO A 106 -19.76 -16.65 3.82
CA PRO A 106 -20.12 -17.12 5.14
C PRO A 106 -18.90 -17.75 5.84
N LEU A 107 -18.58 -17.25 7.03
CA LEU A 107 -17.54 -17.82 7.89
C LEU A 107 -17.99 -19.20 8.39
N LYS A 108 -17.15 -20.23 8.20
CA LYS A 108 -17.34 -21.58 8.77
C LYS A 108 -17.21 -21.52 10.30
N ALA A 109 -18.21 -22.03 11.02
CA ALA A 109 -18.23 -22.05 12.48
C ALA A 109 -17.15 -23.00 13.07
N PRO A 110 -16.57 -22.68 14.24
CA PRO A 110 -15.63 -23.57 14.91
C PRO A 110 -16.34 -24.78 15.54
N ALA A 111 -15.66 -25.92 15.53
CA ALA A 111 -16.11 -27.18 16.13
C ALA A 111 -16.16 -27.07 17.67
N GLY A 112 -17.29 -27.45 18.28
CA GLY A 112 -17.56 -27.28 19.71
C GLY A 112 -17.02 -28.38 20.63
N PRO A 113 -16.90 -28.12 21.95
CA PRO A 113 -16.65 -29.15 22.96
C PRO A 113 -17.97 -29.76 23.50
N LYS A 114 -17.88 -31.01 23.99
CA LYS A 114 -19.02 -31.85 24.41
C LYS A 114 -19.68 -31.41 25.73
N ALA A 115 -21.01 -31.34 25.65
CA ALA A 115 -22.11 -31.34 26.63
C ALA A 115 -21.85 -31.31 28.15
N ALA A 116 -22.58 -30.42 28.85
CA ALA A 116 -23.56 -30.82 29.88
C ALA A 116 -24.55 -29.69 30.24
N ARG A 117 -25.79 -30.13 30.53
CA ARG A 117 -26.94 -29.44 31.17
C ARG A 117 -27.79 -28.49 30.31
N ARG A 118 -28.99 -28.99 30.00
CA ARG A 118 -30.17 -28.22 29.59
C ARG A 118 -30.40 -27.06 30.57
N ARG A 119 -30.14 -25.84 30.10
CA ARG A 119 -30.87 -24.63 30.47
C ARG A 119 -31.43 -24.04 29.19
N ALA A 120 -32.60 -23.45 29.31
CA ALA A 120 -33.51 -22.95 28.27
C ALA A 120 -32.85 -22.70 26.90
N THR A 121 -33.47 -23.28 25.87
CA THR A 121 -33.37 -22.88 24.46
C THR A 121 -32.92 -21.44 24.34
N VAL A 122 -31.78 -21.22 23.70
CA VAL A 122 -31.30 -19.89 23.29
C VAL A 122 -32.48 -19.19 22.67
N ASP A 123 -33.04 -18.28 23.45
CA ASP A 123 -34.10 -17.39 23.03
C ASP A 123 -33.46 -16.63 21.86
N ARG A 124 -33.83 -17.03 20.64
CA ARG A 124 -33.62 -16.18 19.47
C ARG A 124 -34.54 -15.00 19.70
N GLN A 125 -34.11 -14.07 20.55
CA GLN A 125 -34.74 -12.77 20.70
C GLN A 125 -34.47 -12.03 19.41
N PHE A 126 -35.22 -12.41 18.36
CA PHE A 126 -35.54 -11.49 17.31
C PHE A 126 -36.24 -10.33 18.01
N HIS A 127 -35.52 -9.23 18.14
CA HIS A 127 -36.14 -7.98 18.52
C HIS A 127 -37.17 -7.64 17.45
N SER A 128 -38.25 -7.01 17.86
CA SER A 128 -39.27 -6.58 16.93
C SER A 128 -38.69 -5.52 15.98
N ASP A 129 -39.17 -5.46 14.72
CA ASP A 129 -38.60 -4.62 13.66
C ASP A 129 -38.56 -3.12 14.03
N ASP A 130 -39.41 -2.68 14.95
CA ASP A 130 -39.43 -1.33 15.53
C ASP A 130 -38.21 -1.01 16.41
N LYS A 131 -37.50 -2.03 16.89
CA LYS A 131 -36.25 -1.88 17.67
C LYS A 131 -35.01 -1.73 16.79
N TYR A 132 -35.16 -1.84 15.47
CA TYR A 132 -34.10 -1.64 14.50
C TYR A 132 -34.24 -0.28 13.81
N ASP A 133 -33.13 0.45 13.71
CA ASP A 133 -33.02 1.57 12.80
C ASP A 133 -32.64 1.06 11.41
N TRP A 134 -33.60 1.12 10.50
CA TRP A 134 -33.48 0.70 9.11
C TRP A 134 -32.88 1.77 8.16
N GLY A 135 -32.55 2.96 8.69
CA GLY A 135 -32.03 4.09 7.92
C GLY A 135 -33.10 4.83 7.08
N ARG A 136 -32.80 6.07 6.66
CA ARG A 136 -33.69 6.90 5.81
C ARG A 136 -33.56 6.59 4.30
N GLY A 137 -33.00 5.44 3.94
CA GLY A 137 -32.86 5.04 2.54
C GLY A 137 -34.11 4.37 2.00
N GLN A 138 -34.37 4.45 0.69
CA GLN A 138 -35.52 3.80 0.04
C GLN A 138 -35.47 2.25 0.11
N THR A 139 -34.37 1.66 0.56
CA THR A 139 -34.17 0.20 0.65
C THR A 139 -33.93 -0.18 2.11
N ARG A 140 -34.90 -0.84 2.75
CA ARG A 140 -34.80 -1.40 4.11
C ARG A 140 -33.99 -2.71 4.15
N THR A 141 -32.82 -2.73 3.51
CA THR A 141 -32.05 -3.97 3.33
C THR A 141 -31.27 -4.37 4.59
N MET A 142 -31.04 -3.45 5.52
CA MET A 142 -30.24 -3.71 6.72
C MET A 142 -30.65 -2.78 7.87
N GLY A 143 -31.14 -3.37 8.96
CA GLY A 143 -31.49 -2.67 10.19
C GLY A 143 -30.44 -2.90 11.27
N PHE A 144 -30.06 -1.83 11.98
CA PHE A 144 -29.18 -1.93 13.14
C PHE A 144 -30.01 -1.81 14.40
N LEU A 145 -29.80 -2.68 15.39
CA LEU A 145 -30.43 -2.52 16.70
C LEU A 145 -30.11 -1.14 17.28
N THR A 146 -31.15 -0.41 17.65
CA THR A 146 -31.03 0.95 18.16
C THR A 146 -30.12 0.99 19.39
N GLU A 147 -30.32 0.06 20.34
CA GLU A 147 -29.50 -0.08 21.55
C GLU A 147 -28.02 -0.36 21.22
N ALA A 148 -27.73 -1.25 20.27
CA ALA A 148 -26.36 -1.55 19.87
C ALA A 148 -25.67 -0.35 19.19
N ARG A 149 -26.43 0.45 18.44
CA ARG A 149 -25.92 1.66 17.80
C ARG A 149 -25.65 2.77 18.81
N GLU A 150 -26.51 2.92 19.81
CA GLU A 150 -26.30 3.85 20.92
C GLU A 150 -25.07 3.44 21.73
N LEU A 151 -24.95 2.16 22.08
CA LEU A 151 -23.77 1.63 22.78
C LEU A 151 -22.47 1.85 21.99
N LEU A 152 -22.47 1.59 20.68
CA LEU A 152 -21.32 1.86 19.82
C LEU A 152 -20.97 3.36 19.80
N ARG A 153 -21.97 4.24 19.69
CA ARG A 153 -21.77 5.69 19.71
C ARG A 153 -21.14 6.14 21.03
N ASP A 154 -21.62 5.63 22.14
CA ASP A 154 -21.14 6.00 23.46
C ASP A 154 -19.72 5.45 23.70
N GLN A 155 -19.42 4.24 23.22
CA GLN A 155 -18.07 3.69 23.24
C GLN A 155 -17.09 4.49 22.37
N LEU A 156 -17.50 4.92 21.17
CA LEU A 156 -16.68 5.76 20.30
C LEU A 156 -16.41 7.14 20.94
N LYS A 157 -17.43 7.74 21.59
CA LYS A 157 -17.25 8.98 22.34
C LYS A 157 -16.35 8.81 23.57
N ALA A 158 -16.49 7.71 24.30
CA ALA A 158 -15.73 7.42 25.49
C ALA A 158 -14.25 7.09 25.20
N ALA A 159 -13.99 6.39 24.09
CA ALA A 159 -12.63 6.10 23.62
C ALA A 159 -11.89 7.35 23.11
N GLY A 160 -12.63 8.41 22.76
CA GLY A 160 -12.09 9.60 22.12
C GLY A 160 -11.80 9.37 20.64
N PHE A 161 -11.65 10.46 19.90
CA PHE A 161 -11.23 10.43 18.51
C PHE A 161 -9.83 11.04 18.42
N ASP A 162 -8.95 10.37 17.68
CA ASP A 162 -7.66 10.96 17.34
C ASP A 162 -7.89 12.20 16.44
N PRO A 163 -7.12 13.29 16.64
CA PRO A 163 -7.09 14.40 15.69
C PRO A 163 -6.83 13.91 14.27
N LEU A 164 -7.46 14.57 13.28
CA LEU A 164 -7.33 14.23 11.86
C LEU A 164 -5.85 14.12 11.44
N GLU A 165 -5.01 15.02 11.93
CA GLU A 165 -3.57 15.06 11.66
C GLU A 165 -2.85 13.75 12.07
N LEU A 166 -3.23 13.13 13.19
CA LEU A 166 -2.63 11.86 13.62
C LEU A 166 -3.09 10.69 12.76
N VAL A 167 -4.34 10.71 12.31
CA VAL A 167 -4.88 9.70 11.39
C VAL A 167 -4.21 9.81 10.03
N GLU A 168 -4.05 11.03 9.52
CA GLU A 168 -3.36 11.31 8.25
C GLU A 168 -1.88 10.90 8.33
N LEU A 169 -1.19 11.25 9.42
CA LEU A 169 0.19 10.86 9.64
C LEU A 169 0.35 9.34 9.69
N ARG A 170 -0.60 8.64 10.33
CA ARG A 170 -0.59 7.17 10.38
C ARG A 170 -0.81 6.57 9.00
N LEU A 171 -1.75 7.09 8.22
CA LEU A 171 -1.99 6.61 6.85
C LEU A 171 -0.78 6.85 5.95
N GLN A 172 -0.12 8.01 6.06
CA GLN A 172 1.12 8.30 5.34
C GLN A 172 2.24 7.33 5.73
N GLY A 173 2.37 7.03 7.03
CA GLY A 173 3.35 6.04 7.51
C GLY A 173 3.10 4.64 6.94
N GLU A 174 1.85 4.20 6.89
CA GLU A 174 1.47 2.92 6.25
C GLU A 174 1.72 2.94 4.74
N GLU A 175 1.42 4.04 4.05
CA GLU A 175 1.70 4.18 2.61
C GLU A 175 3.20 4.10 2.30
N LEU A 176 4.03 4.81 3.09
CA LEU A 176 5.49 4.72 3.01
C LEU A 176 6.00 3.31 3.35
N ALA A 177 5.39 2.64 4.33
CA ALA A 177 5.71 1.25 4.67
C ALA A 177 5.32 0.26 3.56
N THR A 178 4.37 0.61 2.68
CA THR A 178 4.05 -0.20 1.48
C THR A 178 5.02 0.00 0.33
N LEU A 179 5.83 1.07 0.34
CA LEU A 179 6.94 1.30 -0.61
C LEU A 179 8.16 0.45 -0.22
N ASP A 180 7.95 -0.85 -0.05
CA ASP A 180 8.95 -1.82 0.41
C ASP A 180 9.82 -2.33 -0.75
N ASP A 181 10.30 -1.41 -1.60
CA ASP A 181 11.15 -1.78 -2.73
C ASP A 181 12.62 -1.78 -2.32
N PHE A 182 13.34 -2.83 -2.68
CA PHE A 182 14.78 -2.97 -2.43
C PHE A 182 15.62 -2.38 -3.58
N GLU A 183 15.02 -1.56 -4.46
CA GLU A 183 15.72 -0.90 -5.57
C GLU A 183 16.83 0.06 -5.08
N GLU A 184 16.62 0.70 -3.92
CA GLU A 184 17.66 1.44 -3.22
C GLU A 184 17.90 0.82 -1.84
N LEU A 185 19.17 0.49 -1.55
CA LEU A 185 19.56 -0.18 -0.31
C LEU A 185 20.02 0.84 0.72
N LEU A 186 19.27 1.00 1.81
CA LEU A 186 19.63 1.85 2.96
C LEU A 186 20.96 1.41 3.60
N ALA A 187 21.23 0.11 3.57
CA ALA A 187 22.40 -0.50 4.18
C ALA A 187 23.70 -0.04 3.53
N VAL A 188 23.69 0.41 2.28
CA VAL A 188 24.88 0.86 1.56
C VAL A 188 25.45 2.15 2.17
N ASP A 189 24.59 3.03 2.66
CA ASP A 189 25.00 4.29 3.28
C ASP A 189 25.53 4.10 4.70
N VAL A 190 25.09 3.04 5.39
CA VAL A 190 25.36 2.81 6.82
C VAL A 190 26.36 1.67 7.03
N ALA A 191 26.63 0.86 6.02
CA ALA A 191 27.67 -0.16 6.07
C ALA A 191 29.04 0.52 6.04
N ASN A 192 29.87 0.24 7.04
CA ASN A 192 31.27 0.69 7.07
C ASN A 192 32.14 -0.19 6.15
N VAL A 193 31.77 -0.22 4.86
CA VAL A 193 32.41 -1.03 3.82
C VAL A 193 32.51 -0.20 2.54
N ASP A 194 33.58 -0.39 1.78
CA ASP A 194 33.73 0.27 0.48
C ASP A 194 32.60 -0.10 -0.48
N ARG A 195 31.99 0.91 -1.10
CA ARG A 195 30.90 0.70 -2.06
C ARG A 195 31.41 0.02 -3.31
N MET A 196 30.91 -1.18 -3.55
CA MET A 196 31.18 -1.93 -4.76
C MET A 196 29.87 -2.21 -5.50
N PRO A 197 29.65 -1.62 -6.69
CA PRO A 197 28.37 -1.71 -7.40
C PRO A 197 27.86 -3.13 -7.64
N HIS A 198 28.77 -4.09 -7.81
CA HIS A 198 28.41 -5.50 -7.97
C HIS A 198 27.79 -6.09 -6.69
N GLN A 199 28.32 -5.76 -5.52
CA GLN A 199 27.82 -6.28 -4.24
C GLN A 199 26.44 -5.71 -3.90
N GLU A 200 26.24 -4.42 -4.21
CA GLU A 200 24.93 -3.76 -4.09
C GLU A 200 23.90 -4.40 -5.01
N ALA A 201 24.27 -4.67 -6.26
CA ALA A 201 23.40 -5.32 -7.23
C ALA A 201 23.00 -6.74 -6.78
N VAL A 202 23.93 -7.50 -6.20
CA VAL A 202 23.67 -8.83 -5.64
C VAL A 202 22.70 -8.77 -4.47
N ALA A 203 22.94 -7.89 -3.48
CA ALA A 203 22.06 -7.75 -2.32
C ALA A 203 20.65 -7.28 -2.73
N ARG A 204 20.56 -6.29 -3.63
CA ARG A 204 19.29 -5.83 -4.20
C ARG A 204 18.54 -6.94 -4.91
N HIS A 205 19.22 -7.69 -5.79
CA HIS A 205 18.62 -8.80 -6.51
C HIS A 205 18.14 -9.91 -5.56
N ALA A 206 18.92 -10.24 -4.54
CA ALA A 206 18.59 -11.23 -3.53
C ALA A 206 17.34 -10.84 -2.74
N LEU A 207 17.21 -9.56 -2.36
CA LEU A 207 16.08 -9.08 -1.56
C LEU A 207 14.83 -8.83 -2.40
N SER A 208 14.94 -8.19 -3.57
CA SER A 208 13.77 -7.89 -4.43
C SER A 208 13.28 -9.11 -5.21
N ARG A 209 14.12 -9.70 -6.07
CA ARG A 209 13.70 -10.74 -7.01
C ARG A 209 13.63 -12.12 -6.39
N LEU A 210 14.59 -12.43 -5.52
CA LEU A 210 14.68 -13.75 -4.87
C LEU A 210 13.95 -13.78 -3.52
N ARG A 211 13.32 -12.68 -3.10
CA ARG A 211 12.55 -12.57 -1.85
C ARG A 211 13.33 -13.03 -0.63
N GLY A 212 14.61 -12.66 -0.57
CA GLY A 212 15.54 -13.03 0.51
C GLY A 212 16.05 -14.47 0.47
N ARG A 213 15.75 -15.26 -0.58
CA ARG A 213 16.19 -16.65 -0.73
C ARG A 213 17.22 -16.76 -1.85
N ALA A 214 18.48 -16.49 -1.54
CA ALA A 214 19.57 -16.49 -2.51
C ALA A 214 20.67 -17.50 -2.13
N VAL A 215 21.35 -18.03 -3.16
CA VAL A 215 22.58 -18.80 -3.04
C VAL A 215 23.69 -18.00 -3.72
N LEU A 216 24.68 -17.53 -2.96
CA LEU A 216 25.80 -16.75 -3.48
C LEU A 216 26.92 -17.70 -3.96
N ALA A 217 27.03 -17.88 -5.27
CA ALA A 217 27.86 -18.91 -5.89
C ALA A 217 29.09 -18.37 -6.64
N ASP A 218 29.44 -17.10 -6.47
CA ASP A 218 30.58 -16.43 -7.14
C ASP A 218 31.95 -17.05 -6.79
N GLU A 219 33.02 -16.58 -7.42
CA GLU A 219 34.36 -17.10 -7.12
C GLU A 219 34.81 -16.79 -5.67
N VAL A 220 35.81 -17.53 -5.20
CA VAL A 220 36.36 -17.34 -3.85
C VAL A 220 37.08 -15.98 -3.80
N GLY A 221 36.67 -15.11 -2.88
CA GLY A 221 37.30 -13.79 -2.69
C GLY A 221 36.50 -12.58 -3.18
N LEU A 222 35.37 -12.76 -3.88
CA LEU A 222 34.51 -11.65 -4.35
C LEU A 222 33.68 -10.95 -3.26
N GLY A 223 33.79 -11.38 -2.00
CA GLY A 223 33.15 -10.68 -0.89
C GLY A 223 31.70 -11.12 -0.61
N LYS A 224 31.35 -12.39 -0.84
CA LYS A 224 30.05 -12.98 -0.48
C LYS A 224 29.60 -12.72 0.96
N THR A 225 30.55 -12.64 1.90
CA THR A 225 30.25 -12.29 3.29
C THR A 225 29.77 -10.84 3.43
N ILE A 226 30.34 -9.92 2.66
CA ILE A 226 29.92 -8.53 2.60
C ILE A 226 28.52 -8.44 1.97
N GLU A 227 28.29 -9.13 0.86
CA GLU A 227 26.98 -9.18 0.18
C GLU A 227 25.88 -9.72 1.11
N ALA A 228 26.14 -10.83 1.79
CA ALA A 228 25.22 -11.39 2.77
C ALA A 228 25.02 -10.45 3.98
N GLY A 229 26.08 -9.79 4.43
CA GLY A 229 26.03 -8.79 5.49
C GLY A 229 25.19 -7.57 5.10
N LEU A 230 25.32 -7.09 3.87
CA LEU A 230 24.56 -5.98 3.31
C LEU A 230 23.08 -6.33 3.24
N ALA A 231 22.74 -7.53 2.76
CA ALA A 231 21.36 -8.00 2.72
C ALA A 231 20.73 -8.13 4.12
N VAL A 232 21.49 -8.66 5.10
CA VAL A 232 21.04 -8.76 6.49
C VAL A 232 20.87 -7.39 7.12
N LYS A 233 21.82 -6.46 6.89
CA LYS A 233 21.77 -5.09 7.41
C LYS A 233 20.55 -4.35 6.86
N GLU A 234 20.24 -4.51 5.58
CA GLU A 234 19.05 -3.93 4.93
C GLU A 234 17.76 -4.39 5.62
N LEU A 235 17.60 -5.70 5.76
CA LEU A 235 16.43 -6.29 6.42
C LEU A 235 16.30 -5.84 7.88
N THR A 236 17.42 -5.61 8.56
CA THR A 236 17.43 -5.12 9.94
C THR A 236 17.03 -3.65 10.00
N LEU A 237 17.56 -2.80 9.12
CA LEU A 237 17.23 -1.36 9.05
C LEU A 237 15.76 -1.13 8.72
N ARG A 238 15.17 -1.97 7.87
CA ARG A 238 13.73 -1.93 7.53
C ARG A 238 12.82 -2.59 8.58
N GLY A 239 13.39 -3.14 9.66
CA GLY A 239 12.63 -3.84 10.70
C GLY A 239 12.04 -5.20 10.28
N LEU A 240 12.38 -5.69 9.09
CA LEU A 240 11.93 -6.98 8.53
C LEU A 240 12.65 -8.17 9.18
N ALA A 241 13.86 -7.99 9.69
CA ALA A 241 14.62 -9.00 10.43
C ALA A 241 14.95 -8.52 11.85
N LYS A 242 14.36 -9.18 12.85
CA LYS A 242 14.66 -8.95 14.28
C LYS A 242 15.67 -9.94 14.87
N ARG A 243 15.84 -11.09 14.22
CA ARG A 243 16.75 -12.17 14.63
C ARG A 243 17.37 -12.79 13.40
N VAL A 244 18.68 -12.98 13.41
CA VAL A 244 19.46 -13.52 12.30
C VAL A 244 20.26 -14.72 12.81
N LEU A 245 20.18 -15.84 12.10
CA LEU A 245 20.97 -17.03 12.37
C LEU A 245 22.04 -17.17 11.29
N VAL A 246 23.31 -17.13 11.68
CA VAL A 246 24.45 -17.38 10.80
C VAL A 246 25.02 -18.75 11.12
N LEU A 247 24.93 -19.67 10.17
CA LEU A 247 25.54 -21.00 10.28
C LEU A 247 26.87 -20.99 9.53
N CYS A 248 27.98 -21.18 10.25
CA CYS A 248 29.30 -21.27 9.65
C CYS A 248 30.13 -22.40 10.28
N PRO A 249 31.10 -22.98 9.55
CA PRO A 249 32.04 -23.95 10.13
C PRO A 249 32.80 -23.32 11.31
N ALA A 250 33.09 -24.12 12.36
CA ALA A 250 33.69 -23.64 13.62
C ALA A 250 34.98 -22.81 13.46
N ARG A 251 35.72 -23.00 12.35
CA ARG A 251 36.96 -22.28 12.05
C ARG A 251 36.76 -20.79 11.72
N PHE A 252 35.52 -20.36 11.42
CA PHE A 252 35.16 -18.98 11.12
C PHE A 252 34.41 -18.28 12.26
N ALA A 253 34.09 -19.00 13.33
CA ALA A 253 33.48 -18.42 14.52
C ALA A 253 34.56 -17.75 15.37
N SER A 254 34.95 -16.52 15.04
CA SER A 254 35.65 -15.65 15.98
C SER A 254 34.67 -15.18 17.06
N ASN A 255 35.12 -15.05 18.31
CA ASN A 255 34.36 -14.69 19.52
C ASN A 255 33.80 -13.23 19.47
N GLY A 256 33.05 -12.86 18.44
CA GLY A 256 32.57 -11.51 18.17
C GLY A 256 31.16 -11.19 18.67
N ALA A 257 30.50 -12.10 19.39
CA ALA A 257 29.19 -11.84 19.98
C ALA A 257 29.31 -11.13 21.34
N ARG A 258 29.90 -9.92 21.37
CA ARG A 258 29.82 -8.95 22.48
C ARG A 258 30.50 -7.64 22.10
N ARG A 259 29.70 -6.65 21.69
CA ARG A 259 29.71 -5.25 22.15
C ARG A 259 28.58 -4.50 21.49
#